data_AF-A0AAJ6ALF8-F1
#
_entry.id   AF-A0AAJ6ALF8-F1
#
_cell.length_a   1.000
_cell.length_b   1.000
_cell.length_c   1.000
_cell.angle_alpha   90.00
_cell.angle_beta   90.00
_cell.angle_gamma   90.00
#
_symmetry.space_group_name_H-M   'P 1'
#
loop_
_entity.id
_entity.type
_entity.pdbx_description
1 polymer ?
#
loop_
_entity_poly.entity_id
_entity_poly.type
_entity_poly.pdbx_seq_one_letter_code
_entity_poly.pdbx_strand_id
1 'polypeptide(L)' 'MTDNKDSLGDTEHEIKRLAGQLAEGRAKVAQTRRDIDRAIIDAHEAGVSEYQLADWSGLARTTVRGILGK' A
#
# COMPACT_ATOMS: atom_id res chain seq x y z
N MET A 1 46.04 3.24 0.44
CA MET A 1 45.15 2.15 0.91
C MET A 1 44.11 2.72 1.87
N THR A 2 43.36 3.73 1.40
CA THR A 2 42.38 4.54 2.15
C THR A 2 40.97 4.44 1.54
N ASP A 3 40.88 4.07 0.27
CA ASP A 3 39.65 4.12 -0.53
C ASP A 3 38.55 3.13 -0.10
N ASN A 4 38.93 2.04 0.59
CA ASN A 4 37.98 1.02 1.02
C ASN A 4 37.09 1.45 2.20
N LYS A 5 37.57 2.31 3.10
CA LYS A 5 36.78 2.76 4.25
C LYS A 5 35.77 3.83 3.86
N ASP A 6 36.15 4.71 2.93
CA ASP A 6 35.27 5.76 2.42
C ASP A 6 34.14 5.16 1.55
N SER A 7 34.47 4.19 0.69
CA SER A 7 33.50 3.45 -0.13
C SER A 7 32.48 2.64 0.69
N LEU A 8 32.90 2.06 1.82
CA LEU A 8 31.98 1.37 2.75
C LEU A 8 31.05 2.36 3.46
N GLY A 9 31.55 3.52 3.88
CA GLY A 9 30.74 4.57 4.50
C GLY A 9 29.65 5.12 3.57
N ASP A 10 30.00 5.34 2.30
CA ASP A 10 29.04 5.79 1.27
C ASP A 10 27.97 4.72 0.99
N THR A 11 28.39 3.44 0.95
CA THR A 11 27.47 2.32 0.76
C THR A 11 26.47 2.20 1.92
N GLU A 12 26.94 2.34 3.17
CA GLU A 12 26.06 2.32 4.35
C GLU A 12 25.08 3.49 4.36
N HIS A 13 25.52 4.67 3.93
CA HIS A 13 24.65 5.85 3.82
C HIS A 13 23.54 5.61 2.78
N GLU A 14 23.89 5.03 1.63
CA GLU A 14 22.93 4.72 0.57
C GLU A 14 21.93 3.64 1.00
N ILE A 15 22.37 2.59 1.70
CA ILE A 15 21.47 1.57 2.25
C ILE A 15 20.45 2.19 3.21
N LYS A 16 20.89 3.07 4.11
CA LYS A 16 19.99 3.77 5.05
C LYS A 16 18.99 4.65 4.31
N ARG A 17 19.43 5.36 3.28
CA ARG A 17 18.58 6.21 2.44
C ARG A 17 17.49 5.39 1.74
N LEU A 18 17.87 4.28 1.11
CA LEU A 18 16.95 3.38 0.42
C LEU A 18 15.97 2.72 1.39
N ALA A 19 16.42 2.31 2.58
CA ALA A 19 15.56 1.77 3.62
C ALA A 19 14.50 2.78 4.08
N GLY A 20 14.88 4.05 4.24
CA GLY A 20 13.94 5.14 4.54
C GLY A 20 12.88 5.33 3.45
N GLN A 21 13.31 5.39 2.19
CA GLN A 21 12.38 5.52 1.04
C GLN A 21 11.43 4.32 0.93
N LEU A 22 11.92 3.10 1.20
CA LEU A 22 11.09 1.91 1.23
C LEU A 22 10.04 1.96 2.35
N ALA A 23 10.43 2.43 3.54
CA ALA A 23 9.50 2.57 4.66
C ALA A 23 8.39 3.60 4.36
N GLU A 24 8.75 4.74 3.78
CA GLU A 24 7.79 5.75 3.32
C GLU A 24 6.85 5.21 2.24
N GLY A 25 7.39 4.49 1.25
CA GLY A 25 6.61 3.86 0.19
C GLY A 25 5.59 2.86 0.75
N ARG A 26 6.02 2.03 1.71
CA ARG A 26 5.12 1.08 2.40
C ARG A 26 4.01 1.80 3.17
N ALA A 27 4.33 2.90 3.86
CA ALA A 27 3.34 3.69 4.57
C ALA A 27 2.29 4.28 3.62
N LYS A 28 2.71 4.80 2.45
CA LYS A 28 1.80 5.32 1.42
C LYS A 28 0.87 4.23 0.88
N VAL A 29 1.41 3.05 0.54
CA VAL A 29 0.59 1.91 0.07
C VAL A 29 -0.44 1.49 1.13
N ALA A 30 -0.03 1.41 2.39
CA ALA A 30 -0.94 1.09 3.49
C ALA A 30 -2.05 2.14 3.65
N GLN A 31 -1.73 3.42 3.47
CA GLN A 31 -2.73 4.48 3.49
C GLN A 31 -3.71 4.36 2.32
N THR A 32 -3.21 4.23 1.09
CA THR A 32 -4.06 4.04 -0.10
C THR A 32 -4.97 2.84 0.05
N ARG A 33 -4.49 1.75 0.67
CA ARG A 33 -5.34 0.58 0.93
C ARG A 33 -6.51 0.92 1.85
N ARG A 34 -6.27 1.64 2.95
CA ARG A 34 -7.34 2.09 3.86
C ARG A 34 -8.34 3.01 3.17
N ASP A 35 -7.87 3.87 2.28
CA ASP A 35 -8.74 4.78 1.52
C ASP A 35 -9.63 4.00 0.54
N ILE A 36 -9.10 2.97 -0.13
CA ILE A 36 -9.88 2.06 -0.98
C ILE A 36 -10.91 1.28 -0.17
N ASP A 37 -10.50 0.71 0.97
CA ASP A 37 -11.40 -0.05 1.83
C ASP A 37 -12.57 0.83 2.30
N ARG A 38 -12.30 2.08 2.69
CA ARG A 38 -13.35 3.05 3.06
C ARG A 38 -14.26 3.40 1.88
N ALA A 39 -13.71 3.68 0.70
CA ALA A 39 -14.52 3.99 -0.48
C ALA A 39 -15.48 2.85 -0.87
N ILE A 40 -15.04 1.59 -0.70
CA ILE A 40 -15.88 0.41 -0.93
C ILE A 40 -17.02 0.34 0.10
N ILE A 41 -16.74 0.60 1.38
CA ILE A 41 -17.75 0.64 2.44
C ILE A 41 -18.77 1.75 2.17
N ASP A 42 -18.31 2.98 1.94
CA ASP A 42 -19.18 4.14 1.71
C ASP A 42 -20.09 3.92 0.48
N ALA A 43 -19.54 3.36 -0.60
CA ALA A 43 -20.32 3.02 -1.79
C ALA A 43 -21.35 1.90 -1.52
N HIS A 44 -21.00 0.92 -0.69
CA HIS A 44 -21.95 -0.12 -0.30
C HIS A 44 -23.10 0.43 0.54
N GLU A 45 -22.81 1.33 1.49
CA GLU A 45 -23.81 2.04 2.30
C GLU A 45 -24.74 2.90 1.44
N ALA A 46 -24.23 3.44 0.33
CA ALA A 46 -25.02 4.14 -0.69
C ALA A 46 -25.86 3.21 -1.60
N GLY A 47 -25.83 1.89 -1.36
CA GLY A 47 -26.65 0.90 -2.07
C GLY A 47 -25.98 0.25 -3.29
N VAL A 48 -24.69 0.49 -3.52
CA VAL A 48 -23.95 -0.20 -4.59
C VAL A 48 -23.79 -1.67 -4.24
N SER A 49 -24.13 -2.54 -5.18
CA SER A 49 -24.04 -4.00 -4.98
C SER A 49 -22.59 -4.49 -4.92
N GLU A 50 -22.35 -5.60 -4.21
CA GLU A 50 -21.02 -6.25 -4.17
C GLU A 50 -20.49 -6.61 -5.57
N TYR A 51 -21.39 -6.86 -6.52
CA TYR A 51 -21.01 -7.13 -7.91
C TYR A 51 -20.42 -5.90 -8.59
N GLN A 52 -21.12 -4.77 -8.48
CA GLN A 52 -20.65 -3.50 -9.05
C GLN A 52 -19.36 -3.03 -8.37
N LEU A 53 -19.24 -3.20 -7.04
CA LEU A 53 -18.02 -2.88 -6.32
C LEU A 53 -16.83 -3.72 -6.80
N ALA A 54 -17.02 -5.02 -7.01
CA ALA A 54 -15.98 -5.91 -7.54
C ALA A 54 -15.56 -5.52 -8.96
N ASP A 55 -16.52 -5.19 -9.82
CA ASP A 55 -16.28 -4.74 -11.19
C ASP A 55 -15.51 -3.41 -11.25
N TRP A 56 -15.97 -2.39 -10.51
CA TRP A 56 -15.36 -1.06 -10.53
C TRP A 56 -13.98 -1.01 -9.86
N SER A 57 -13.81 -1.75 -8.76
CA SER A 57 -12.54 -1.79 -8.05
C SER A 57 -11.52 -2.74 -8.69
N GLY A 58 -11.95 -3.60 -9.61
CA GLY A 58 -11.14 -4.70 -10.14
C GLY A 58 -10.79 -5.77 -9.09
N LEU A 59 -11.39 -5.71 -7.90
CA LEU A 59 -11.14 -6.67 -6.83
C LEU A 59 -12.03 -7.91 -7.01
N ALA A 60 -11.49 -9.06 -6.59
CA ALA A 60 -12.31 -10.25 -6.43
C ALA A 60 -13.46 -9.98 -5.45
N ARG A 61 -14.65 -10.54 -5.74
CA ARG A 61 -15.84 -10.36 -4.89
C ARG A 61 -15.64 -10.84 -3.45
N THR A 62 -14.80 -11.85 -3.24
CA THR A 62 -14.39 -12.33 -1.92
C THR A 62 -13.61 -11.28 -1.13
N THR A 63 -12.74 -10.52 -1.79
CA THR A 63 -12.02 -9.39 -1.19
C THR A 63 -12.99 -8.28 -0.80
N VAL A 64 -13.95 -7.94 -1.68
CA VAL A 64 -14.99 -6.94 -1.38
C VAL A 64 -15.80 -7.36 -0.15
N ARG A 65 -16.22 -8.62 -0.06
CA ARG A 65 -16.93 -9.14 1.13
C ARG A 65 -16.11 -9.06 2.40
N GLY A 66 -14.82 -9.40 2.33
CA GLY A 66 -13.91 -9.26 3.47
C GLY A 66 -13.79 -7.81 3.96
N ILE A 67 -13.75 -6.83 3.05
CA ILE A 67 -13.76 -5.40 3.39
C ILE A 67 -15.09 -5.01 4.05
N LEU A 68 -16.21 -5.54 3.57
CA LEU A 68 -17.55 -5.28 4.11
C LEU A 68 -17.87 -6.08 5.39
N GLY A 69 -16.98 -6.96 5.84
CA GLY A 69 -17.19 -7.79 7.04
C GLY A 69 -18.24 -8.90 6.89
N LYS A 70 -18.43 -9.44 5.68
CA LYS A 70 -19.43 -10.48 5.36
C LYS A 70 -18.82 -11.84 5.00
#